data_AF-A0A1G7XUN9-F1
#
_entry.id   AF-A0A1G7XUN9-F1
#
_cell.length_a   1.000
_cell.length_b   1.000
_cell.length_c   1.000
_cell.angle_alpha   90.00
_cell.angle_beta   90.00
_cell.angle_gamma   90.00
#
_symmetry.space_group_name_H-M   'P 1'
#
loop_
_entity.id
_entity.type
_entity.pdbx_description
1 polymer ?
#
loop_
_entity_poly.entity_id
_entity_poly.type
_entity_poly.pdbx_seq_one_letter_code
_entity_poly.pdbx_strand_id
1 'polypeptide(L)'
;MFSILVGNTDDHARNHAAFLGWSSAHPHPRLRYLPQDRAGNEATQAMLIMRDDRMSRIMSAVNAAPRFQLSRQQALVSTGTEVSAKVGV
;
A
#
# COMPACT_ATOMS: atom_id res chain seq x y z
N MET A 1 -0.61 -1.83 1.31
CA MET A 1 -1.41 -2.89 0.69
C MET A 1 -2.50 -2.28 -0.18
N PHE A 2 -3.37 -1.45 0.39
CA PHE A 2 -4.37 -0.64 -0.29
C PHE A 2 -3.98 -0.09 -1.68
N SER A 3 -2.87 0.64 -1.82
CA SER A 3 -2.42 1.22 -3.10
C SER A 3 -2.25 0.17 -4.23
N ILE A 4 -1.88 -1.06 -3.90
CA ILE A 4 -1.79 -2.19 -4.85
C ILE A 4 -3.18 -2.69 -5.24
N LEU A 5 -4.10 -2.84 -4.27
CA LEU A 5 -5.45 -3.36 -4.53
C LEU A 5 -6.32 -2.42 -5.35
N VAL A 6 -6.07 -1.13 -5.21
CA VAL A 6 -6.83 -0.07 -5.89
C VAL A 6 -6.15 0.48 -7.14
N GLY A 7 -4.92 0.05 -7.43
CA GLY A 7 -4.18 0.55 -8.58
C GLY A 7 -3.70 2.00 -8.43
N ASN A 8 -3.51 2.47 -7.20
CA ASN A 8 -2.86 3.77 -6.96
C ASN A 8 -1.34 3.61 -7.09
N THR A 9 -0.81 3.86 -8.28
CA THR A 9 0.63 3.74 -8.56
C THR A 9 1.43 5.00 -8.25
N ASP A 10 0.76 6.13 -7.99
CA ASP A 10 1.34 7.46 -7.77
C ASP A 10 1.42 7.84 -6.27
N ASP A 11 1.48 6.84 -5.39
CA ASP A 11 1.56 7.02 -3.94
C ASP A 11 3.01 7.32 -3.50
N HIS A 12 3.44 8.57 -3.69
CA HIS A 12 4.77 9.04 -3.31
C HIS A 12 4.84 9.50 -1.85
N ALA A 13 6.04 9.57 -1.26
CA ALA A 13 6.26 10.03 0.12
C ALA A 13 5.57 11.37 0.45
N ARG A 14 5.51 12.31 -0.50
CA ARG A 14 4.81 13.60 -0.36
C ARG A 14 3.28 13.51 -0.23
N ASN A 15 2.71 12.35 -0.50
CA ASN A 15 1.28 12.06 -0.30
C ASN A 15 1.00 11.65 1.16
N HIS A 16 2.05 11.38 1.95
CA HIS A 16 1.97 11.04 3.36
C HIS A 16 2.35 12.27 4.19
N ALA A 17 1.37 12.84 4.90
CA ALA A 17 1.58 13.90 5.86
C ALA A 17 1.22 13.42 7.26
N ALA A 18 1.97 13.88 8.26
CA ALA A 18 1.68 13.65 9.67
C ALA A 18 1.69 14.98 10.41
N PHE A 19 0.74 15.17 11.33
CA PHE A 19 0.78 16.27 12.28
C PHE A 19 1.79 15.95 13.37
N LEU A 20 2.77 16.84 13.58
CA LEU A 20 3.65 16.79 14.73
C LEU A 20 3.02 17.60 15.87
N GLY A 21 2.35 16.90 16.80
CA GLY A 21 1.97 17.44 18.10
C GLY A 21 3.06 17.19 19.15
N TRP A 22 3.00 17.87 20.29
CA TRP A 22 4.00 17.79 21.37
C TRP A 22 4.15 16.39 22.01
N SER A 23 3.25 15.45 21.72
CA SER A 23 3.23 14.11 22.34
C SER A 23 3.19 12.93 21.35
N SER A 24 2.88 13.13 20.06
CA SER A 24 2.94 12.07 19.04
C SER A 24 2.61 12.59 17.63
N ALA A 25 3.23 11.97 16.64
CA ALA A 25 2.88 12.19 15.24
C ALA A 25 1.57 11.46 14.90
N HIS A 26 0.52 12.20 14.53
CA HIS A 26 -0.73 11.61 14.07
C HIS A 26 -0.81 11.66 12.54
N PRO A 27 -1.00 10.53 11.84
CA PRO A 27 -1.14 10.54 10.39
C PRO A 27 -2.40 11.30 9.97
N HIS A 28 -2.28 12.19 8.99
CA HIS A 28 -3.45 12.80 8.33
C HIS A 28 -4.11 11.75 7.41
N PRO A 29 -5.44 11.77 7.22
CA PRO A 29 -6.07 11.03 6.12
C PRO A 29 -5.32 11.26 4.80
N ARG A 30 -5.05 10.20 4.04
CA ARG A 30 -4.29 10.29 2.78
C ARG A 30 -5.09 11.08 1.74
N LEU A 31 -4.50 12.15 1.22
CA LEU A 31 -5.22 13.13 0.38
C LEU A 31 -5.09 12.91 -1.14
N ARG A 32 -4.40 11.85 -1.60
CA ARG A 32 -4.27 11.55 -3.04
C ARG A 32 -4.52 10.05 -3.33
N TYR A 33 -5.73 9.77 -3.80
CA TYR A 33 -6.14 8.47 -4.34
C TYR A 33 -6.57 8.67 -5.79
N LEU A 34 -5.76 8.22 -6.74
CA LEU A 34 -6.08 8.28 -8.16
C LEU A 34 -5.74 6.92 -8.76
N PRO A 35 -6.71 5.98 -8.85
CA PRO A 35 -6.53 4.74 -9.60
C PRO A 35 -6.04 5.06 -11.00
N GLN A 36 -4.92 4.45 -11.40
CA GLN A 36 -4.40 4.57 -12.77
C GLN A 36 -4.68 3.29 -13.53
N ASP A 37 -5.02 3.43 -14.80
CA ASP A 37 -5.21 2.28 -15.68
C ASP A 37 -3.90 1.50 -15.83
N ARG A 38 -4.00 0.18 -15.76
CA ARG A 38 -2.86 -0.73 -15.97
C ARG A 38 -2.76 -1.09 -17.45
N ALA A 39 -2.36 -0.14 -18.28
CA ALA A 39 -2.07 -0.41 -19.68
C ALA A 39 -0.95 -1.47 -19.78
N GLY A 40 -1.23 -2.62 -20.39
CA GLY A 40 -0.26 -3.72 -20.53
C GLY A 40 -0.25 -4.76 -19.39
N ASN A 41 -1.28 -4.83 -18.54
CA ASN A 41 -1.44 -5.80 -17.43
C ASN A 41 -0.41 -5.72 -16.29
N GLU A 42 0.65 -4.93 -16.44
CA GLU A 42 1.69 -4.73 -15.45
C GLU A 42 1.74 -3.27 -14.99
N ALA A 43 2.15 -3.05 -13.75
CA ALA A 43 2.30 -1.71 -13.19
C ALA A 43 3.36 -1.71 -12.09
N THR A 44 4.03 -0.57 -11.94
CA THR A 44 4.99 -0.32 -10.86
C THR A 44 4.45 0.69 -9.85
N GLN A 45 4.84 0.55 -8.60
CA GLN A 45 4.57 1.50 -7.53
C GLN A 45 5.56 2.65 -7.57
N ALA A 46 5.08 3.83 -7.16
CA ALA A 46 5.83 5.05 -6.92
C ALA A 46 7.01 4.88 -5.94
N MET A 47 6.88 3.96 -4.99
CA MET A 47 7.89 3.63 -3.99
C MET A 47 8.28 2.14 -4.08
N LEU A 48 9.52 1.83 -3.70
CA LEU A 48 10.01 0.46 -3.60
C LEU A 48 9.20 -0.33 -2.56
N ILE A 49 8.83 -1.56 -2.90
CA ILE A 49 8.14 -2.47 -1.99
C ILE A 49 9.17 -3.27 -1.19
N MET A 50 10.18 -3.83 -1.87
CA MET A 50 11.27 -4.54 -1.23
C MET A 50 12.53 -4.54 -2.11
N ARG A 51 13.65 -4.01 -1.59
CA ARG A 51 14.90 -3.88 -2.36
C ARG A 51 14.60 -3.19 -3.71
N ASP A 52 14.90 -3.83 -4.83
CA ASP A 52 14.67 -3.29 -6.18
C ASP A 52 13.29 -3.70 -6.76
N ASP A 53 12.43 -4.37 -5.98
CA ASP A 53 11.07 -4.72 -6.39
C ASP A 53 10.11 -3.55 -6.13
N ARG A 54 9.59 -2.98 -7.22
CA ARG A 54 8.49 -2.01 -7.22
C ARG A 54 7.25 -2.52 -7.96
N MET A 55 7.19 -3.80 -8.32
CA MET A 55 6.06 -4.34 -9.08
C MET A 55 4.80 -4.34 -8.22
N SER A 56 3.69 -3.83 -8.77
CA SER A 56 2.41 -3.71 -8.08
C SER A 56 1.70 -5.06 -7.93
N ARG A 57 2.30 -5.99 -7.16
CA ARG A 57 1.82 -7.35 -6.90
C ARG A 57 1.56 -7.54 -5.42
N ILE A 58 0.44 -8.18 -5.09
CA ILE A 58 0.10 -8.57 -3.70
C ILE A 58 1.25 -9.36 -3.07
N MET A 59 1.82 -10.31 -3.82
CA MET A 59 2.91 -11.15 -3.34
C MET A 59 4.20 -10.37 -3.03
N SER A 60 4.48 -9.28 -3.76
CA SER A 60 5.61 -8.40 -3.45
C SER A 60 5.43 -7.77 -2.06
N ALA A 61 4.23 -7.30 -1.73
CA ALA A 61 3.93 -6.74 -0.40
C ALA A 61 3.92 -7.79 0.71
N VAL A 62 3.38 -8.98 0.45
CA VAL A 62 3.38 -10.11 1.41
C VAL A 62 4.81 -10.55 1.74
N ASN A 63 5.71 -10.58 0.74
CA ASN A 63 7.12 -10.91 0.96
C ASN A 63 7.87 -9.81 1.73
N ALA A 64 7.42 -8.55 1.65
CA ALA A 64 7.99 -7.44 2.39
C ALA A 64 7.54 -7.39 3.87
N ALA A 65 6.47 -8.11 4.24
CA ALA A 65 5.82 -8.03 5.56
C ALA A 65 6.79 -8.15 6.76
N PRO A 66 7.80 -9.05 6.77
CA PRO A 66 8.72 -9.17 7.90
C PRO A 66 9.53 -7.89 8.19
N ARG A 67 9.76 -7.03 7.19
CA ARG A 67 10.44 -5.73 7.38
C ARG A 67 9.61 -4.73 8.17
N PHE A 68 8.29 -4.93 8.20
CA PHE A 68 7.34 -4.11 8.94
C PHE A 68 6.87 -4.79 10.24
N GLN A 69 7.63 -5.78 10.72
CA GLN A 69 7.30 -6.55 11.94
C GLN A 69 5.95 -7.28 11.84
N LEU A 70 5.54 -7.62 10.61
CA LEU A 70 4.33 -8.40 10.35
C LEU A 70 4.70 -9.79 9.86
N SER A 71 3.97 -10.79 10.31
CA SER A 71 4.02 -12.14 9.75
C SER A 71 3.38 -12.17 8.37
N ARG A 72 3.76 -13.16 7.57
CA ARG A 72 3.11 -13.43 6.28
C ARG A 72 1.61 -13.61 6.42
N GLN A 73 1.17 -14.28 7.48
CA GLN A 73 -0.24 -14.52 7.78
C GLN A 73 -0.98 -13.21 8.10
N GLN A 74 -0.38 -12.33 8.90
CA GLN A 74 -0.96 -11.01 9.18
C GLN A 74 -1.15 -10.21 7.89
N ALA A 75 -0.16 -10.18 7.00
CA ALA A 75 -0.28 -9.49 5.72
C ALA A 75 -1.37 -10.08 4.80
N LEU A 76 -1.51 -11.41 4.76
CA LEU A 76 -2.57 -12.09 4.00
C LEU A 76 -3.96 -11.78 4.57
N VAL A 77 -4.12 -11.78 5.89
CA VAL A 77 -5.38 -11.41 6.55
C VAL A 77 -5.75 -9.97 6.21
N SER A 78 -4.81 -9.01 6.32
CA SER A 78 -5.06 -7.62 5.91
C SER A 78 -5.50 -7.51 4.45
N THR A 79 -4.95 -8.33 3.57
CA THR A 79 -5.36 -8.38 2.16
C THR A 79 -6.81 -8.82 2.03
N GLY A 80 -7.19 -9.92 2.70
CA GLY A 80 -8.55 -10.43 2.70
C GLY A 80 -9.55 -9.40 3.20
N THR A 81 -9.23 -8.73 4.33
CA THR A 81 -10.07 -7.67 4.89
C THR A 81 -10.24 -6.50 3.93
N GLU A 82 -9.18 -6.02 3.28
CA GLU A 82 -9.25 -4.91 2.32
C GLU A 82 -10.01 -5.29 1.04
N VAL A 83 -9.90 -6.54 0.57
CA VAL A 83 -10.65 -7.05 -0.59
C VAL A 83 -12.14 -7.15 -0.26
N SER A 84 -12.51 -7.73 0.88
CA SER A 84 -13.90 -7.77 1.36
C SER A 84 -14.52 -6.37 1.43
N ALA A 85 -13.79 -5.42 2.02
CA ALA A 85 -14.23 -4.03 2.08
C ALA A 85 -14.43 -3.38 0.70
N LYS A 86 -13.64 -3.77 -0.31
CA LYS A 86 -13.75 -3.25 -1.68
C LYS A 86 -14.90 -3.90 -2.47
N VAL A 87 -15.13 -5.20 -2.29
CA VAL A 87 -16.12 -5.98 -3.04
C VAL A 87 -17.51 -5.93 -2.38
N GLY A 88 -17.61 -5.44 -1.13
CA GLY A 88 -18.88 -5.31 -0.41
C GLY A 88 -19.43 -6.65 0.10
N VAL A 89 -18.55 -7.63 0.32
CA VAL A 89 -18.84 -8.99 0.83
C VAL A 89 -18.17 -9.23 2.17
#